data_AF-A0A960JZD7-F1
#
_entry.id   AF-A0A960JZD7-F1
#
_cell.length_a   1.000
_cell.length_b   1.000
_cell.length_c   1.000
_cell.angle_alpha   90.00
_cell.angle_beta   90.00
_cell.angle_gamma   90.00
#
_symmetry.space_group_name_H-M   'P 1'
#
loop_
_entity.id
_entity.type
_entity.pdbx_description
1 polymer ?
#
loop_
_entity_poly.entity_id
_entity_poly.type
_entity_poly.pdbx_seq_one_letter_code
_entity_poly.pdbx_strand_id
1 'polypeptide(L)'
;AIRTFNYRWSRRVLGQGAVVMIISDGWDRGEPEELAREMARLRRTCDRLIWLNPLLASPGYQPLARGMAAALPYVDDFLPVHNLRSLEQLGRRLAELDSRLLRRMAATTAGE
;
A
#
# COMPACT_ATOMS: atom_id res chain seq x y z
N ALA A 1 -8.20 0.57 12.00
CA ALA A 1 -7.47 -0.68 11.65
C ALA A 1 -5.95 -0.48 11.56
N ILE A 2 -5.46 0.50 10.78
CA ILE A 2 -4.02 0.73 10.55
C ILE A 2 -3.24 0.94 11.85
N ARG A 3 -3.76 1.75 12.79
CA ARG A 3 -3.16 1.89 14.14
C ARG A 3 -2.93 0.54 14.81
N THR A 4 -3.95 -0.30 14.88
CA THR A 4 -3.82 -1.63 15.49
C THR A 4 -2.76 -2.47 14.79
N PHE A 5 -2.68 -2.44 13.46
CA PHE A 5 -1.64 -3.13 12.71
C PHE A 5 -0.24 -2.58 13.03
N ASN A 6 -0.07 -1.26 13.01
CA ASN A 6 1.19 -0.59 13.34
C ASN A 6 1.69 -0.97 14.75
N TYR A 7 0.81 -1.00 15.74
CA TYR A 7 1.19 -1.26 17.13
C TYR A 7 1.35 -2.76 17.44
N ARG A 8 0.51 -3.62 16.85
CA ARG A 8 0.49 -5.05 17.18
C ARG A 8 1.24 -5.93 16.20
N TRP A 9 1.48 -5.50 14.96
CA TRP A 9 1.96 -6.42 13.92
C TRP A 9 3.16 -5.90 13.14
N SER A 10 3.28 -4.59 12.88
CA SER A 10 4.31 -4.05 11.98
C SER A 10 5.71 -4.62 12.25
N ARG A 11 6.22 -4.53 13.48
CA ARG A 11 7.55 -5.05 13.88
C ARG A 11 7.67 -6.59 13.86
N ARG A 12 6.55 -7.30 13.89
CA ARG A 12 6.52 -8.78 13.93
C ARG A 12 6.49 -9.38 12.53
N VAL A 13 5.95 -8.66 11.55
CA VAL A 13 5.67 -9.21 10.21
C VAL A 13 6.28 -8.42 9.07
N LEU A 14 6.63 -7.15 9.26
CA LEU A 14 7.30 -6.34 8.24
C LEU A 14 8.81 -6.49 8.38
N GLY A 15 9.38 -7.33 7.53
CA GLY A 15 10.81 -7.46 7.32
C GLY A 15 11.36 -6.50 6.26
N GLN A 16 12.64 -6.64 5.94
CA GLN A 16 13.26 -5.87 4.86
C GLN A 16 12.56 -6.15 3.52
N GLY A 17 12.22 -5.08 2.79
CA GLY A 17 11.55 -5.22 1.49
C GLY A 17 10.05 -5.50 1.55
N ALA A 18 9.41 -5.40 2.73
CA ALA A 18 7.99 -5.69 2.85
C ALA A 18 7.13 -4.83 1.91
N VAL A 19 6.23 -5.49 1.18
CA VAL A 19 5.16 -4.87 0.39
C VAL A 19 3.87 -5.00 1.18
N VAL A 20 3.21 -3.86 1.43
CA VAL A 20 1.93 -3.81 2.14
C VAL A 20 0.83 -3.46 1.16
N MET A 21 -0.23 -4.27 1.11
CA MET A 21 -1.41 -3.99 0.30
C MET A 21 -2.61 -3.70 1.22
N ILE A 22 -3.30 -2.59 0.97
CA ILE A 22 -4.55 -2.20 1.63
C ILE A 22 -5.67 -2.34 0.61
N ILE A 23 -6.70 -3.13 0.91
CA ILE A 23 -7.88 -3.28 0.05
C ILE A 23 -9.03 -2.50 0.71
N SER A 24 -9.40 -1.35 0.15
CA SER A 24 -10.43 -0.47 0.71
C SER A 24 -10.91 0.59 -0.29
N ASP A 25 -12.13 1.06 -0.13
CA ASP A 25 -12.72 2.20 -0.86
C ASP A 25 -12.44 3.57 -0.20
N GLY A 26 -11.88 3.58 1.01
CA GLY A 26 -11.50 4.78 1.76
C GLY A 26 -12.65 5.55 2.40
N TRP A 27 -13.83 4.92 2.54
CA TRP A 27 -15.03 5.50 3.18
C TRP A 27 -14.99 5.50 4.72
N ASP A 28 -13.79 5.50 5.32
CA ASP A 28 -13.64 5.57 6.76
C ASP A 28 -14.21 6.90 7.30
N ARG A 29 -14.99 6.80 8.39
CA ARG A 29 -15.60 7.94 9.09
C ARG A 29 -14.79 8.39 10.31
N GLY A 30 -13.66 7.74 10.60
CA GLY A 30 -12.75 8.15 11.66
C GLY A 30 -12.03 9.48 11.38
N GLU A 31 -11.20 9.90 12.33
CA GLU A 31 -10.45 11.15 12.25
C GLU A 31 -9.35 11.08 11.16
N PRO A 32 -9.41 11.93 10.11
CA PRO A 32 -8.45 11.92 9.01
C PRO A 32 -7.00 12.14 9.46
N GLU A 33 -6.78 12.94 10.51
CA GLU A 33 -5.46 13.23 11.05
C GLU A 33 -4.85 12.02 11.75
N GLU A 34 -5.67 11.18 12.38
CA GLU A 34 -5.20 9.90 12.93
C GLU A 34 -4.83 8.95 11.80
N LEU A 35 -5.66 8.86 10.76
CA LEU A 35 -5.35 8.03 9.59
C LEU A 35 -4.06 8.48 8.91
N ALA A 36 -3.89 9.76 8.64
CA ALA A 36 -2.68 10.31 8.02
C ALA A 36 -1.42 9.97 8.84
N ARG A 37 -1.49 10.14 10.17
CA ARG A 37 -0.37 9.81 11.07
C ARG A 37 0.00 8.33 11.02
N GLU A 38 -0.99 7.46 11.03
CA GLU A 38 -0.77 6.01 11.03
C GLU A 38 -0.36 5.49 9.64
N MET A 39 -0.84 6.10 8.56
CA MET A 39 -0.37 5.85 7.19
C MET A 39 1.07 6.29 7.01
N ALA A 40 1.45 7.47 7.52
CA ALA A 40 2.83 7.95 7.52
C ALA A 40 3.77 7.00 8.28
N ARG A 41 3.32 6.47 9.43
CA ARG A 41 4.07 5.46 10.19
C ARG A 41 4.21 4.17 9.37
N LEU A 42 3.11 3.67 8.80
CA LEU A 42 3.11 2.44 8.01
C LEU A 42 4.05 2.55 6.81
N ARG A 43 3.99 3.67 6.07
CA ARG A 43 4.83 3.91 4.89
C ARG A 43 6.32 3.87 5.20
N ARG A 44 6.76 4.31 6.38
CA ARG A 44 8.17 4.22 6.81
C ARG A 44 8.61 2.80 7.19
N THR A 45 7.66 1.89 7.41
CA THR A 45 7.94 0.50 7.83
C THR A 45 7.85 -0.52 6.70
N CYS A 46 7.41 -0.11 5.51
CA CYS A 46 7.39 -0.95 4.32
C CYS A 46 8.20 -0.33 3.18
N ASP A 47 8.67 -1.15 2.25
CA ASP A 47 9.36 -0.68 1.04
C ASP A 47 8.33 -0.09 0.06
N ARG A 48 7.17 -0.74 -0.05
CA ARG A 48 6.06 -0.35 -0.92
C ARG A 48 4.71 -0.45 -0.21
N LEU A 49 3.87 0.56 -0.37
CA LEU A 49 2.50 0.61 0.11
C LEU A 49 1.54 0.75 -1.08
N ILE A 50 0.76 -0.29 -1.34
CA ILE A 50 -0.20 -0.36 -2.44
C ILE A 50 -1.61 -0.25 -1.87
N TRP A 51 -2.41 0.63 -2.43
CA TRP A 51 -3.83 0.74 -2.12
C TRP A 51 -4.66 0.23 -3.29
N LEU A 52 -5.38 -0.85 -3.04
CA LEU A 52 -6.28 -1.52 -3.97
C LEU A 52 -7.72 -1.06 -3.72
N ASN A 53 -8.29 -0.35 -4.67
CA ASN A 53 -9.63 0.21 -4.54
C ASN A 53 -10.62 -0.45 -5.51
N PRO A 54 -11.63 -1.19 -5.01
CA PRO A 54 -12.61 -1.86 -5.85
C PRO A 54 -13.56 -0.88 -6.55
N LEU A 55 -13.69 0.37 -6.09
CA LEU A 55 -14.56 1.38 -6.70
C LEU A 55 -13.83 2.23 -7.75
N LEU A 56 -12.51 2.07 -7.92
CA LEU A 56 -11.71 2.98 -8.74
C LEU A 56 -12.08 2.98 -10.23
N ALA A 57 -12.70 1.91 -10.73
CA ALA A 57 -13.11 1.81 -12.13
C ALA A 57 -14.56 2.21 -12.39
N SER A 58 -15.30 2.61 -11.36
CA SER A 58 -16.63 3.17 -11.54
C SER A 58 -16.53 4.51 -12.28
N PRO A 59 -17.32 4.72 -13.35
CA PRO A 59 -17.35 6.00 -14.06
C PRO A 59 -17.66 7.15 -13.08
N GLY A 60 -16.82 8.19 -13.09
CA GLY A 60 -16.99 9.35 -12.21
C GLY A 60 -16.49 9.15 -10.78
N TYR A 61 -15.80 8.04 -10.45
CA TYR A 61 -15.15 7.90 -9.16
C TYR A 61 -14.17 9.06 -8.90
N GLN A 62 -14.34 9.72 -7.76
CA GLN A 62 -13.39 10.70 -7.24
C GLN A 62 -13.06 10.32 -5.80
N PRO A 63 -11.78 10.37 -5.38
CA PRO A 63 -11.36 10.06 -4.02
C PRO A 63 -11.69 11.19 -3.04
N LEU A 64 -12.94 11.64 -3.02
CA LEU A 64 -13.41 12.77 -2.19
C LEU A 64 -13.62 12.39 -0.72
N ALA A 65 -13.64 11.10 -0.41
CA ALA A 65 -13.74 10.64 0.96
C ALA A 65 -12.53 11.16 1.76
N ARG A 66 -12.80 11.81 2.90
CA ARG A 66 -11.76 12.40 3.76
C ARG A 66 -10.69 11.40 4.16
N GLY A 67 -11.08 10.15 4.44
CA GLY A 67 -10.15 9.07 4.74
C GLY A 67 -9.20 8.77 3.58
N MET A 68 -9.74 8.64 2.36
CA MET A 68 -8.92 8.45 1.16
C MET A 68 -7.96 9.62 0.94
N ALA A 69 -8.46 10.86 1.01
CA ALA A 69 -7.63 12.06 0.85
C ALA A 69 -6.47 12.11 1.86
N ALA A 70 -6.71 11.69 3.11
CA ALA A 70 -5.68 11.61 4.15
C ALA A 70 -4.66 10.47 3.93
N ALA A 71 -5.08 9.38 3.30
CA ALA A 71 -4.22 8.22 3.05
C ALA A 71 -3.34 8.37 1.80
N LEU A 72 -3.88 8.99 0.74
CA LEU A 72 -3.26 9.06 -0.60
C LEU A 72 -1.81 9.57 -0.61
N PRO A 73 -1.39 10.57 0.19
CA PRO A 73 -0.01 11.05 0.21
C PRO A 73 1.03 9.98 0.60
N TYR A 74 0.60 8.88 1.21
CA TYR A 74 1.46 7.81 1.71
C TYR A 74 1.34 6.51 0.89
N VAL A 75 0.53 6.53 -0.17
CA VAL A 75 0.31 5.40 -1.07
C VAL A 75 1.28 5.51 -2.25
N ASP A 76 2.05 4.46 -2.51
CA ASP A 76 2.98 4.42 -3.64
C ASP A 76 2.32 3.97 -4.95
N ASP A 77 1.34 3.06 -4.87
CA ASP A 77 0.53 2.62 -6.02
C ASP A 77 -0.95 2.62 -5.62
N PHE A 78 -1.78 3.35 -6.38
CA PHE A 78 -3.23 3.35 -6.22
C PHE A 78 -3.85 2.64 -7.42
N LEU A 79 -4.36 1.43 -7.21
CA LEU A 79 -4.73 0.52 -8.29
C LEU A 79 -6.17 0.00 -8.14
N PRO A 80 -6.85 -0.28 -9.25
CA PRO A 80 -8.16 -0.90 -9.22
C PRO A 80 -8.07 -2.39 -8.86
N VAL A 81 -9.11 -2.96 -8.22
CA VAL A 81 -9.21 -4.41 -7.96
C VAL A 81 -10.64 -4.95 -8.14
N HIS A 82 -11.29 -4.58 -9.24
CA HIS A 82 -12.73 -4.79 -9.46
C HIS A 82 -13.06 -5.87 -10.50
N ASN A 83 -12.05 -6.42 -11.19
CA ASN A 83 -12.23 -7.50 -12.16
C ASN A 83 -10.92 -8.29 -12.40
N LEU A 84 -11.02 -9.38 -13.17
CA LEU A 84 -9.90 -10.26 -13.47
C LEU A 84 -8.72 -9.54 -14.14
N ARG A 85 -9.00 -8.62 -15.08
CA ARG A 85 -7.95 -7.82 -15.75
C ARG A 85 -7.17 -6.97 -14.75
N SER A 86 -7.84 -6.37 -13.77
CA SER A 86 -7.18 -5.59 -12.72
C SER A 86 -6.32 -6.48 -11.79
N LEU A 87 -6.74 -7.71 -11.55
CA LEU A 87 -5.93 -8.70 -10.82
C LEU A 87 -4.69 -9.15 -11.61
N GLU A 88 -4.82 -9.35 -12.93
CA GLU A 88 -3.68 -9.63 -13.80
C GLU A 88 -2.67 -8.48 -13.80
N GLN A 89 -3.14 -7.23 -13.86
CA GLN A 89 -2.29 -6.04 -13.76
C GLN A 89 -1.58 -5.96 -12.41
N LEU A 90 -2.28 -6.27 -11.31
CA LEU A 90 -1.66 -6.38 -9.98
C LEU A 90 -0.56 -7.45 -9.97
N GLY A 91 -0.82 -8.63 -10.53
CA GLY A 91 0.18 -9.70 -10.63
C GLY A 91 1.45 -9.26 -11.37
N ARG A 92 1.30 -8.58 -12.51
CA ARG A 92 2.43 -8.01 -13.26
C ARG A 92 3.20 -6.98 -12.44
N ARG A 93 2.47 -6.09 -11.75
CA ARG A 93 3.08 -5.05 -10.90
C ARG A 93 3.89 -5.66 -9.75
N LEU A 94 3.38 -6.71 -9.11
CA LEU A 94 4.09 -7.41 -8.05
C LEU A 94 5.37 -8.11 -8.58
N ALA A 95 5.30 -8.73 -9.77
CA ALA A 95 6.46 -9.34 -10.40
C ALA A 95 7.58 -8.33 -10.70
N GLU A 96 7.24 -7.10 -11.07
CA GLU A 96 8.23 -6.02 -11.27
C GLU A 96 8.96 -5.65 -9.97
N LEU A 97 8.23 -5.61 -8.84
CA LEU A 97 8.79 -5.26 -7.52
C LEU A 97 9.77 -6.33 -7.02
N ASP A 98 9.42 -7.61 -7.19
CA ASP A 98 10.28 -8.74 -6.82
C ASP A 98 11.64 -8.67 -7.53
N SER A 99 11.63 -8.40 -8.84
CA SER A 99 12.86 -8.26 -9.62
C SER A 99 13.79 -7.14 -9.13
N ARG A 100 13.25 -6.10 -8.47
CA ARG A 100 14.03 -4.98 -7.92
C ARG A 100 14.60 -5.34 -6.56
N LEU A 101 13.83 -6.02 -5.72
CA LEU A 101 14.29 -6.50 -4.42
C LEU A 101 15.45 -7.48 -4.58
N LEU A 102 15.31 -8.47 -5.47
CA LEU A 102 16.37 -9.44 -5.76
C LEU A 102 17.65 -8.76 -6.26
N ARG A 103 17.53 -7.77 -7.16
CA ARG A 103 18.68 -6.96 -7.62
C ARG A 103 19.35 -6.17 -6.49
N ARG A 104 18.55 -5.58 -5.59
CA ARG A 104 19.06 -4.81 -4.46
C ARG A 104 19.77 -5.70 -3.44
N MET A 105 19.25 -6.90 -3.20
CA MET A 105 19.89 -7.91 -2.34
C MET A 105 21.21 -8.38 -2.94
N ALA A 106 21.25 -8.72 -4.24
CA ALA A 106 22.46 -9.15 -4.92
C ALA A 106 23.56 -8.07 -4.93
N ALA A 107 23.19 -6.80 -5.07
CA ALA A 107 24.15 -5.69 -5.01
C ALA A 107 24.74 -5.49 -3.60
N THR A 108 23.98 -5.77 -2.54
CA THR A 108 24.49 -5.71 -1.16
C THR A 108 25.50 -6.83 -0.87
N THR A 109 25.32 -8.03 -1.45
CA THR A 109 26.21 -9.18 -1.23
C THR A 109 27.51 -9.12 -2.04
N ALA A 110 27.55 -8.35 -3.13
CA ALA A 110 28.74 -8.25 -3.99
C ALA A 110 29.74 -7.15 -3.58
N GLY A 111 29.42 -6.38 -2.53
CA GLY A 111 30.24 -5.27 -2.03
C GLY A 111 31.00 -5.56 -0.73
N GLU A 112 30.96 -6.81 -0.24
CA GLU A 112 31.74 -7.34 0.89
C GLU A 112 32.82 -8.30 0.38
#